data_AF-U7QQN8-F1
#
_entry.id   AF-U7QQN8-F1
#
_cell.length_a   1.000
_cell.length_b   1.000
_cell.length_c   1.000
_cell.angle_alpha   90.00
_cell.angle_beta   90.00
_cell.angle_gamma   90.00
#
_symmetry.space_group_name_H-M   'P 1'
#
loop_
_entity.id
_entity.type
_entity.pdbx_description
1 polymer ?
#
loop_
_entity_poly.entity_id
_entity_poly.type
_entity_poly.pdbx_seq_one_letter_code
_entity_poly.pdbx_strand_id
1 'polypeptide(L)'
;EAAVGTGVLATGAVKVLGNTQEGAKNLAGELSHVSKPLLSNAKPNTNTVTGLMEKEALYIERNSATATVSASETGIQWGKGNMKQGMPWEDYVGTQLPVGSRLPKNFKTFDYYDASTKTAVSAKTMDIQTLSKLTRPKQIYGSIKGNIDDVMKFETYTLSRRTIDSSMIVNREIQLAVSANTTKAQWIEINRAIEYGKIQGVKVTVTQVK
;
A
#
# COMPACT_ATOMS: atom_id res chain seq x y z
N GLU A 1 21.38 51.44 9.19
CA GLU A 1 20.99 50.57 10.32
C GLU A 1 20.88 49.14 9.85
N ALA A 2 21.38 48.21 10.66
CA ALA A 2 21.47 46.77 10.37
C ALA A 2 20.22 46.01 10.81
N ALA A 3 19.92 44.87 10.17
CA ALA A 3 19.58 43.62 10.87
C ALA A 3 19.55 42.42 9.91
N VAL A 4 20.26 41.37 10.32
CA VAL A 4 20.33 40.02 9.76
C VAL A 4 19.08 39.22 10.18
N GLY A 5 18.59 38.31 9.34
CA GLY A 5 17.55 37.34 9.70
C GLY A 5 17.60 36.09 8.84
N THR A 6 18.40 35.11 9.26
CA THR A 6 18.46 33.74 8.73
C THR A 6 17.18 32.95 8.99
N GLY A 7 16.69 32.22 7.99
CA GLY A 7 15.63 31.23 8.12
C GLY A 7 15.72 30.16 7.04
N VAL A 8 16.49 29.11 7.31
CA VAL A 8 16.59 27.88 6.51
C VAL A 8 15.33 27.05 6.72
N LEU A 9 14.61 26.68 5.66
CA LEU A 9 13.79 25.46 5.65
C LEU A 9 13.81 24.77 4.27
N ALA A 10 14.59 23.70 4.24
CA ALA A 10 14.41 22.45 3.50
C ALA A 10 14.02 22.51 2.02
N THR A 11 15.04 22.40 1.18
CA THR A 11 14.98 21.77 -0.14
C THR A 11 14.33 20.39 -0.09
N GLY A 12 13.23 20.22 -0.82
CA GLY A 12 12.52 18.94 -0.92
C GLY A 12 11.44 18.90 -2.01
N ALA A 13 11.74 19.43 -3.19
CA ALA A 13 11.06 19.18 -4.46
C ALA A 13 9.51 19.28 -4.46
N VAL A 14 8.96 20.47 -4.27
CA VAL A 14 7.78 20.89 -5.06
C VAL A 14 8.31 21.84 -6.11
N LYS A 15 8.67 21.27 -7.28
CA LYS A 15 9.06 22.05 -8.44
C LYS A 15 7.91 22.99 -8.75
N VAL A 16 8.09 24.27 -8.45
CA VAL A 16 7.23 25.35 -8.89
C VAL A 16 7.07 25.21 -10.40
N LEU A 17 5.92 24.69 -10.84
CA LEU A 17 5.54 24.63 -12.23
C LEU A 17 4.24 25.39 -12.38
N GLY A 18 4.38 26.61 -12.87
CA GLY A 18 3.40 27.40 -13.59
C GLY A 18 1.97 27.33 -13.07
N ASN A 19 1.52 28.46 -12.55
CA ASN A 19 0.17 29.02 -12.45
C ASN A 19 -0.66 28.94 -13.76
N THR A 20 -0.64 27.77 -14.41
CA THR A 20 -1.30 27.41 -15.65
C THR A 20 -2.37 26.38 -15.35
N GLN A 21 -3.50 26.50 -16.03
CA GLN A 21 -4.66 25.62 -15.87
C GLN A 21 -4.32 24.15 -16.10
N GLU A 22 -3.31 23.87 -16.94
CA GLU A 22 -2.83 22.51 -17.25
C GLU A 22 -2.04 21.88 -16.09
N GLY A 23 -1.28 22.67 -15.32
CA GLY A 23 -0.58 22.18 -14.12
C GLY A 23 -1.56 21.78 -13.01
N ALA A 24 -2.64 22.54 -12.86
CA ALA A 24 -3.72 22.22 -11.93
C ALA A 24 -4.51 20.97 -12.34
N LYS A 25 -4.73 20.74 -13.64
CA LYS A 25 -5.40 19.53 -14.16
C LYS A 25 -4.56 18.26 -13.96
N ASN A 26 -3.25 18.35 -14.14
CA ASN A 26 -2.34 17.20 -13.90
C ASN A 26 -2.29 16.83 -12.42
N LEU A 27 -2.24 17.82 -11.53
CA LEU A 27 -2.36 17.61 -10.09
C LEU A 27 -3.75 17.05 -9.71
N ALA A 28 -4.84 17.55 -10.31
CA ALA A 28 -6.18 17.02 -10.10
C ALA A 28 -6.37 15.58 -10.60
N GLY A 29 -5.64 15.19 -11.66
CA GLY A 29 -5.57 13.81 -12.16
C GLY A 29 -4.87 12.86 -11.19
N GLU A 30 -3.83 13.34 -10.49
CA GLU A 30 -3.20 12.62 -9.37
C GLU A 30 -4.07 12.63 -8.09
N LEU A 31 -4.89 13.68 -7.90
CA LEU A 31 -5.79 13.90 -6.75
C LEU A 31 -7.26 13.51 -7.06
N SER A 32 -7.46 12.32 -7.62
CA SER A 32 -8.75 11.86 -8.19
C SER A 32 -9.96 11.82 -7.23
N HIS A 33 -9.77 12.06 -5.93
CA HIS A 33 -10.81 11.87 -4.91
C HIS A 33 -11.50 13.15 -4.44
N VAL A 34 -10.92 14.35 -4.61
CA VAL A 34 -11.48 15.60 -4.06
C VAL A 34 -11.56 16.74 -5.08
N SER A 35 -11.12 16.54 -6.33
CA SER A 35 -10.91 17.63 -7.31
C SER A 35 -12.15 18.28 -7.96
N LYS A 36 -13.38 18.04 -7.49
CA LYS A 36 -14.57 18.71 -8.08
C LYS A 36 -14.50 20.26 -8.07
N PRO A 37 -13.98 20.93 -7.03
CA PRO A 37 -13.88 22.40 -7.02
C PRO A 37 -12.80 22.95 -7.97
N LEU A 38 -11.66 22.25 -8.08
CA LEU A 38 -10.54 22.64 -8.96
C LEU A 38 -10.87 22.41 -10.45
N LEU A 39 -11.79 21.49 -10.74
CA LEU A 39 -12.30 21.22 -12.09
C LEU A 39 -13.39 22.20 -12.53
N SER A 40 -13.95 23.01 -11.61
CA SER A 40 -14.85 24.10 -11.96
C SER A 40 -14.01 25.32 -12.37
N ASN A 41 -14.32 25.98 -13.49
CA ASN A 41 -13.57 27.12 -14.05
C ASN A 41 -13.54 28.40 -13.16
N ALA A 42 -13.89 28.29 -11.86
CA ALA A 42 -13.75 29.35 -10.89
C ALA A 42 -12.30 29.41 -10.37
N LYS A 43 -11.72 30.61 -10.26
CA LYS A 43 -10.43 30.81 -9.57
C LYS A 43 -10.62 30.43 -8.10
N PRO A 44 -10.02 29.33 -7.61
CA PRO A 44 -10.13 28.97 -6.20
C PRO A 44 -9.41 30.03 -5.36
N ASN A 45 -10.03 30.48 -4.27
CA ASN A 45 -9.37 31.40 -3.33
C ASN A 45 -8.41 30.63 -2.41
N THR A 46 -7.46 31.33 -1.80
CA THR A 46 -6.41 30.71 -0.98
C THR A 46 -6.95 29.77 0.09
N ASN A 47 -8.03 30.16 0.78
CA ASN A 47 -8.65 29.35 1.85
C ASN A 47 -9.23 28.04 1.32
N THR A 48 -9.84 28.04 0.13
CA THR A 48 -10.36 26.82 -0.51
C THR A 48 -9.25 25.87 -0.91
N VAL A 49 -8.11 26.39 -1.39
CA VAL A 49 -6.94 25.56 -1.73
C VAL A 49 -6.33 24.95 -0.47
N THR A 50 -6.13 25.75 0.59
CA THR A 50 -5.59 25.26 1.87
C THR A 50 -6.47 24.16 2.47
N GLY A 51 -7.79 24.38 2.53
CA GLY A 51 -8.72 23.37 3.06
C GLY A 51 -8.79 22.08 2.24
N LEU A 52 -8.49 22.13 0.94
CA LEU A 52 -8.35 20.93 0.11
C LEU A 52 -7.03 20.20 0.42
N MET A 53 -5.92 20.92 0.52
CA MET A 53 -4.61 20.34 0.85
C MET A 53 -4.62 19.63 2.21
N GLU A 54 -5.29 20.22 3.21
CA GLU A 54 -5.45 19.60 4.53
C GLU A 54 -6.25 18.29 4.47
N LYS A 55 -7.34 18.27 3.70
CA LYS A 55 -8.15 17.04 3.51
C LYS A 55 -7.36 15.95 2.80
N GLU A 56 -6.54 16.29 1.83
CA GLU A 56 -5.65 15.35 1.13
C GLU A 56 -4.57 14.80 2.06
N ALA A 57 -3.95 15.68 2.86
CA ALA A 57 -2.97 15.26 3.88
C ALA A 57 -3.61 14.29 4.89
N LEU A 58 -4.82 14.57 5.37
CA LEU A 58 -5.55 13.67 6.25
C LEU A 58 -5.90 12.34 5.58
N TYR A 59 -6.28 12.37 4.29
CA TYR A 59 -6.59 11.16 3.53
C TYR A 59 -5.36 10.26 3.37
N ILE A 60 -4.19 10.83 3.09
CA ILE A 60 -2.97 10.04 2.87
C ILE A 60 -2.30 9.61 4.18
N GLU A 61 -2.51 10.32 5.29
CA GLU A 61 -2.01 9.95 6.62
C GLU A 61 -2.90 8.95 7.36
N ARG A 62 -4.13 8.72 6.89
CA ARG A 62 -5.10 7.89 7.61
C ARG A 62 -4.61 6.46 7.78
N ASN A 63 -5.01 5.85 8.89
CA ASN A 63 -4.96 4.41 9.05
C ASN A 63 -5.95 3.78 8.05
N SER A 64 -5.43 3.06 7.06
CA SER A 64 -6.24 2.41 6.02
C SER A 64 -6.37 0.90 6.22
N ALA A 65 -6.02 0.39 7.41
CA ALA A 65 -6.23 -1.00 7.76
C ALA A 65 -7.71 -1.36 7.63
N THR A 66 -8.01 -2.40 6.87
CA THR A 66 -9.36 -2.94 6.71
C THR A 66 -9.79 -3.72 7.95
N ALA A 67 -8.82 -4.29 8.68
CA ALA A 67 -9.06 -5.00 9.92
C ALA A 67 -7.93 -4.78 10.93
N THR A 68 -8.24 -5.02 12.20
CA THR A 68 -7.27 -5.14 13.27
C THR A 68 -7.54 -6.45 14.00
N VAL A 69 -6.50 -7.26 14.18
CA VAL A 69 -6.57 -8.58 14.82
C VAL A 69 -5.45 -8.72 15.82
N SER A 70 -5.58 -9.64 16.76
CA SER A 70 -4.53 -9.94 17.74
C SER A 70 -3.47 -10.88 17.18
N ALA A 71 -2.25 -10.76 17.71
CA ALA A 71 -1.18 -11.71 17.48
C ALA A 71 -1.56 -13.13 17.93
N SER A 72 -2.41 -13.28 18.95
CA SER A 72 -2.93 -14.59 19.38
C SER A 72 -3.85 -15.24 18.35
N GLU A 73 -4.68 -14.46 17.66
CA GLU A 73 -5.58 -14.98 16.61
C GLU A 73 -4.82 -15.40 15.35
N THR A 74 -3.74 -14.70 15.02
CA THR A 74 -2.94 -14.97 13.83
C THR A 74 -1.73 -15.88 14.06
N GLY A 75 -1.31 -16.04 15.31
CA GLY A 75 -0.06 -16.73 15.68
C GLY A 75 1.22 -15.96 15.35
N ILE A 76 1.13 -14.71 14.90
CA ILE A 76 2.28 -13.90 14.51
C ILE A 76 3.08 -13.44 15.75
N GLN A 77 4.40 -13.50 15.65
CA GLN A 77 5.35 -12.89 16.58
C GLN A 77 6.33 -12.04 15.79
N TRP A 78 6.15 -10.72 15.84
CA TRP A 78 7.00 -9.76 15.15
C TRP A 78 8.48 -9.88 15.55
N GLY A 79 9.39 -9.77 14.57
CA GLY A 79 10.84 -9.89 14.79
C GLY A 79 11.36 -11.30 15.11
N LYS A 80 10.52 -12.35 15.07
CA LYS A 80 10.92 -13.75 15.35
C LYS A 80 11.14 -14.60 14.10
N GLY A 81 11.30 -13.95 12.95
CA GLY A 81 11.63 -14.58 11.67
C GLY A 81 10.41 -15.17 10.95
N ASN A 82 10.63 -15.61 9.71
CA ASN A 82 9.53 -15.99 8.81
C ASN A 82 8.63 -17.10 9.38
N MET A 83 9.21 -18.04 10.14
CA MET A 83 8.44 -19.14 10.73
C MET A 83 7.42 -18.70 11.78
N LYS A 84 7.62 -17.53 12.37
CA LYS A 84 6.73 -16.95 13.38
C LYS A 84 5.99 -15.73 12.86
N GLN A 85 6.14 -15.37 11.58
CA GLN A 85 5.49 -14.21 10.98
C GLN A 85 4.77 -14.59 9.70
N GLY A 86 5.51 -14.90 8.64
CA GLY A 86 4.95 -15.21 7.33
C GLY A 86 4.09 -16.47 7.34
N MET A 87 4.58 -17.58 7.91
CA MET A 87 3.81 -18.84 7.91
C MET A 87 2.48 -18.73 8.69
N PRO A 88 2.45 -18.22 9.95
CA PRO A 88 1.19 -18.03 10.66
C PRO A 88 0.24 -17.05 9.96
N TRP A 89 0.77 -15.98 9.35
CA TRP A 89 -0.06 -15.05 8.57
C TRP A 89 -0.69 -15.72 7.36
N GLU A 90 0.11 -16.49 6.61
CA GLU A 90 -0.36 -17.25 5.46
C GLU A 90 -1.49 -18.17 5.92
N ASP A 91 -1.31 -18.95 6.99
CA ASP A 91 -2.33 -19.84 7.55
C ASP A 91 -3.61 -19.11 7.97
N TYR A 92 -3.48 -17.97 8.65
CA TYR A 92 -4.62 -17.13 9.04
C TYR A 92 -5.41 -16.62 7.83
N VAL A 93 -4.75 -16.12 6.78
CA VAL A 93 -5.41 -15.72 5.53
C VAL A 93 -6.15 -16.90 4.89
N GLY A 94 -5.57 -18.11 4.97
CA GLY A 94 -6.19 -19.32 4.45
C GLY A 94 -7.52 -19.69 5.09
N THR A 95 -7.73 -19.32 6.37
CA THR A 95 -9.01 -19.52 7.06
C THR A 95 -10.16 -18.67 6.50
N GLN A 96 -9.83 -17.62 5.75
CA GLN A 96 -10.80 -16.68 5.15
C GLN A 96 -11.08 -16.99 3.68
N LEU A 97 -10.41 -17.99 3.10
CA LEU A 97 -10.53 -18.37 1.71
C LEU A 97 -11.19 -19.74 1.57
N PRO A 98 -11.81 -20.04 0.41
CA PRO A 98 -12.40 -21.34 0.16
C PRO A 98 -11.39 -22.48 0.35
N VAL A 99 -11.85 -23.60 0.91
CA VAL A 99 -11.05 -24.82 1.05
C VAL A 99 -10.48 -25.24 -0.33
N GLY A 100 -9.21 -25.61 -0.37
CA GLY A 100 -8.51 -25.96 -1.61
C GLY A 100 -7.82 -24.79 -2.32
N SER A 101 -8.00 -23.55 -1.85
CA SER A 101 -7.34 -22.38 -2.44
C SER A 101 -5.82 -22.38 -2.23
N ARG A 102 -5.31 -22.96 -1.14
CA ARG A 102 -3.87 -22.97 -0.81
C ARG A 102 -3.06 -23.62 -1.92
N LEU A 103 -2.05 -22.91 -2.42
CA LEU A 103 -1.11 -23.41 -3.41
C LEU A 103 -0.03 -24.29 -2.73
N PRO A 104 0.67 -25.16 -3.48
CA PRO A 104 1.78 -25.92 -2.95
C PRO A 104 2.80 -25.01 -2.24
N LYS A 105 3.39 -25.48 -1.14
CA LYS A 105 4.45 -24.75 -0.46
C LYS A 105 5.56 -24.36 -1.45
N ASN A 106 6.04 -23.12 -1.36
CA ASN A 106 7.01 -22.52 -2.28
C ASN A 106 6.49 -22.26 -3.71
N PHE A 107 5.16 -22.25 -3.91
CA PHE A 107 4.61 -21.72 -5.15
C PHE A 107 5.03 -20.25 -5.28
N LYS A 108 5.50 -19.86 -6.48
CA LYS A 108 6.07 -18.52 -6.67
C LYS A 108 4.96 -17.47 -6.68
N THR A 109 5.24 -16.32 -6.06
CA THR A 109 4.42 -15.09 -6.06
C THR A 109 3.11 -15.19 -5.28
N PHE A 110 2.31 -16.23 -5.50
CA PHE A 110 1.01 -16.43 -4.88
C PHE A 110 1.02 -17.60 -3.91
N ASP A 111 0.30 -17.45 -2.82
CA ASP A 111 0.12 -18.46 -1.77
C ASP A 111 -1.24 -19.15 -1.91
N TYR A 112 -2.21 -18.46 -2.54
CA TYR A 112 -3.55 -18.98 -2.79
C TYR A 112 -4.04 -18.66 -4.19
N TYR A 113 -4.90 -19.53 -4.70
CA TYR A 113 -5.71 -19.31 -5.90
C TYR A 113 -7.12 -19.87 -5.69
N ASP A 114 -8.11 -18.98 -5.69
CA ASP A 114 -9.53 -19.33 -5.73
C ASP A 114 -9.99 -19.41 -7.19
N ALA A 115 -10.30 -20.62 -7.65
CA ALA A 115 -10.73 -20.88 -9.02
C ALA A 115 -12.14 -20.34 -9.33
N SER A 116 -13.00 -20.18 -8.31
CA SER A 116 -14.39 -19.74 -8.51
C SER A 116 -14.46 -18.27 -8.89
N THR A 117 -13.65 -17.44 -8.23
CA THR A 117 -13.53 -16.01 -8.50
C THR A 117 -12.34 -15.65 -9.38
N LYS A 118 -11.51 -16.63 -9.75
CA LYS A 118 -10.24 -16.45 -10.47
C LYS A 118 -9.32 -15.45 -9.76
N THR A 119 -9.25 -15.55 -8.43
CA THR A 119 -8.50 -14.63 -7.58
C THR A 119 -7.21 -15.28 -7.10
N ALA A 120 -6.08 -14.66 -7.41
CA ALA A 120 -4.77 -15.06 -6.90
C ALA A 120 -4.34 -14.14 -5.76
N VAL A 121 -3.97 -14.72 -4.61
CA VAL A 121 -3.66 -13.99 -3.38
C VAL A 121 -2.22 -14.24 -2.95
N SER A 122 -1.50 -13.16 -2.67
CA SER A 122 -0.17 -13.16 -2.05
C SER A 122 -0.29 -12.67 -0.61
N ALA A 123 0.05 -13.51 0.36
CA ALA A 123 0.09 -13.17 1.78
C ALA A 123 1.47 -12.61 2.12
N LYS A 124 1.51 -11.39 2.68
CA LYS A 124 2.75 -10.70 3.03
C LYS A 124 2.69 -10.17 4.45
N THR A 125 3.81 -10.21 5.14
CA THR A 125 3.98 -9.60 6.47
C THR A 125 5.05 -8.52 6.41
N MET A 126 4.85 -7.41 7.10
CA MET A 126 5.87 -6.38 7.26
C MET A 126 5.96 -5.90 8.70
N ASP A 127 7.10 -6.15 9.35
CA ASP A 127 7.40 -5.52 10.62
C ASP A 127 7.85 -4.08 10.40
N ILE A 128 6.96 -3.15 10.69
CA ILE A 128 7.18 -1.72 10.50
C ILE A 128 7.89 -1.06 11.70
N GLN A 129 8.05 -1.78 12.83
CA GLN A 129 8.69 -1.25 14.04
C GLN A 129 10.21 -1.43 14.05
N THR A 130 10.79 -2.05 13.03
CA THR A 130 12.25 -2.15 12.93
C THR A 130 12.87 -0.75 12.80
N LEU A 131 14.06 -0.56 13.39
CA LEU A 131 14.78 0.72 13.31
C LEU A 131 14.92 1.24 11.87
N SER A 132 15.13 0.32 10.91
CA SER A 132 15.24 0.66 9.49
C SER A 132 13.97 1.29 8.92
N LYS A 133 12.79 0.81 9.34
CA LYS A 133 11.47 1.23 8.84
C LYS A 133 10.95 2.48 9.56
N LEU A 134 11.43 2.72 10.78
CA LEU A 134 11.18 3.97 11.51
C LEU A 134 12.04 5.12 10.97
N THR A 135 13.32 4.87 10.72
CA THR A 135 14.27 5.91 10.26
C THR A 135 14.22 6.18 8.76
N ARG A 136 13.77 5.21 7.95
CA ARG A 136 13.64 5.35 6.49
C ARG A 136 12.27 4.85 5.99
N PRO A 137 11.17 5.57 6.28
CA PRO A 137 9.81 5.13 5.94
C PRO A 137 9.61 4.83 4.45
N LYS A 138 10.31 5.53 3.54
CA LYS A 138 10.27 5.27 2.08
C LYS A 138 10.59 3.81 1.70
N GLN A 139 11.32 3.08 2.55
CA GLN A 139 11.54 1.65 2.33
C GLN A 139 10.26 0.81 2.41
N ILE A 140 9.26 1.25 3.18
CA ILE A 140 7.94 0.59 3.27
C ILE A 140 7.28 0.59 1.90
N TYR A 141 7.18 1.77 1.27
CA TYR A 141 6.64 1.88 -0.08
C TYR A 141 7.42 1.01 -1.07
N GLY A 142 8.75 1.10 -1.08
CA GLY A 142 9.59 0.30 -1.99
C GLY A 142 9.38 -1.21 -1.83
N SER A 143 9.26 -1.70 -0.59
CA SER A 143 8.99 -3.12 -0.31
C SER A 143 7.59 -3.56 -0.74
N ILE A 144 6.54 -2.77 -0.48
CA ILE A 144 5.18 -3.11 -0.91
C ILE A 144 5.07 -3.01 -2.44
N LYS A 145 5.66 -1.98 -3.05
CA LYS A 145 5.74 -1.82 -4.51
C LYS A 145 6.40 -3.02 -5.17
N GLY A 146 7.52 -3.51 -4.64
CA GLY A 146 8.18 -4.71 -5.16
C GLY A 146 7.24 -5.93 -5.18
N ASN A 147 6.49 -6.14 -4.10
CA ASN A 147 5.49 -7.21 -4.05
C ASN A 147 4.36 -7.03 -5.10
N ILE A 148 3.90 -5.80 -5.31
CA ILE A 148 2.91 -5.48 -6.34
C ILE A 148 3.47 -5.78 -7.73
N ASP A 149 4.71 -5.36 -8.00
CA ASP A 149 5.38 -5.58 -9.29
C ASP A 149 5.58 -7.08 -9.56
N ASP A 150 5.92 -7.87 -8.53
CA ASP A 150 6.08 -9.33 -8.65
C ASP A 150 4.74 -10.01 -9.00
N VAL A 151 3.66 -9.56 -8.36
CA VAL A 151 2.29 -10.03 -8.66
C VAL A 151 1.88 -9.65 -10.07
N MET A 152 2.24 -8.45 -10.55
CA MET A 152 1.93 -7.99 -11.90
C MET A 152 2.69 -8.76 -12.99
N LYS A 153 3.97 -9.03 -12.75
CA LYS A 153 4.86 -9.73 -13.70
C LYS A 153 4.66 -11.25 -13.72
N PHE A 154 3.75 -11.79 -12.91
CA PHE A 154 3.47 -13.22 -12.94
C PHE A 154 2.77 -13.62 -14.23
N GLU A 155 3.45 -14.44 -15.04
CA GLU A 155 2.95 -15.02 -16.28
C GLU A 155 2.46 -16.44 -16.07
N THR A 156 3.34 -17.36 -15.63
CA THR A 156 2.99 -18.75 -15.39
C THR A 156 3.94 -19.39 -14.39
N TYR A 157 3.45 -20.35 -13.62
CA TYR A 157 4.30 -21.18 -12.76
C TYR A 157 3.67 -22.55 -12.55
N THR A 158 4.51 -23.59 -12.55
CA THR A 158 4.11 -24.97 -12.30
C THR A 158 4.92 -25.54 -11.16
N LEU A 159 4.24 -26.05 -10.13
CA LEU A 159 4.87 -26.72 -9.00
C LEU A 159 3.98 -27.86 -8.50
N SER A 160 4.57 -29.01 -8.19
CA SER A 160 3.83 -30.19 -7.69
C SER A 160 2.63 -30.55 -8.57
N ARG A 161 2.79 -30.47 -9.90
CA ARG A 161 1.75 -30.70 -10.93
C ARG A 161 0.57 -29.71 -10.91
N ARG A 162 0.64 -28.63 -10.12
CA ARG A 162 -0.32 -27.52 -10.19
C ARG A 162 0.28 -26.41 -11.02
N THR A 163 -0.41 -26.03 -12.09
CA THR A 163 -0.05 -24.92 -12.97
C THR A 163 -1.05 -23.79 -12.78
N ILE A 164 -0.55 -22.58 -12.59
CA ILE A 164 -1.35 -21.36 -12.67
C ILE A 164 -0.75 -20.48 -13.76
N ASP A 165 -1.58 -20.09 -14.71
CA ASP A 165 -1.25 -19.15 -15.77
C ASP A 165 -1.99 -17.83 -15.53
N SER A 166 -1.40 -16.72 -15.97
CA SER A 166 -1.96 -15.38 -15.85
C SER A 166 -3.34 -15.26 -16.48
N SER A 167 -3.63 -16.00 -17.56
CA SER A 167 -4.95 -16.07 -18.19
C SER A 167 -6.03 -16.68 -17.28
N MET A 168 -5.63 -17.43 -16.25
CA MET A 168 -6.52 -17.99 -15.23
C MET A 168 -6.82 -16.98 -14.12
N ILE A 169 -6.12 -15.85 -14.06
CA ILE A 169 -6.20 -14.86 -12.97
C ILE A 169 -6.94 -13.61 -13.48
N VAL A 170 -8.12 -13.36 -12.91
CA VAL A 170 -8.87 -12.12 -13.14
C VAL A 170 -8.57 -11.09 -12.06
N ASN A 171 -8.43 -11.54 -10.80
CA ASN A 171 -8.19 -10.65 -9.66
C ASN A 171 -6.83 -10.97 -9.03
N ARG A 172 -6.05 -9.93 -8.76
CA ARG A 172 -4.76 -10.03 -8.07
C ARG A 172 -4.86 -9.32 -6.73
N GLU A 173 -4.62 -10.03 -5.65
CA GLU A 173 -4.69 -9.48 -4.30
C GLU A 173 -3.40 -9.70 -3.50
N ILE A 174 -3.06 -8.70 -2.68
CA ILE A 174 -2.05 -8.80 -1.64
C ILE A 174 -2.74 -8.62 -0.29
N GLN A 175 -2.65 -9.63 0.57
CA GLN A 175 -3.08 -9.59 1.96
C GLN A 175 -1.87 -9.24 2.84
N LEU A 176 -1.74 -7.97 3.23
CA LEU A 176 -0.58 -7.43 3.94
C LEU A 176 -0.88 -7.29 5.44
N ALA A 177 -0.22 -8.08 6.27
CA ALA A 177 -0.16 -7.83 7.71
C ALA A 177 0.95 -6.84 8.05
N VAL A 178 0.64 -5.84 8.88
CA VAL A 178 1.63 -4.91 9.46
C VAL A 178 1.56 -4.95 10.99
N SER A 179 2.70 -4.76 11.67
CA SER A 179 2.71 -4.61 13.12
C SER A 179 1.91 -3.37 13.55
N ALA A 180 1.35 -3.43 14.76
CA ALA A 180 0.68 -2.30 15.37
C ALA A 180 1.62 -1.08 15.56
N ASN A 181 1.05 0.04 16.05
CA ASN A 181 1.77 1.29 16.30
C ASN A 181 2.40 1.93 15.04
N THR A 182 1.77 1.72 13.87
CA THR A 182 2.13 2.36 12.61
C THR A 182 2.03 3.87 12.71
N THR A 183 3.13 4.58 12.45
CA THR A 183 3.16 6.05 12.51
C THR A 183 2.49 6.67 11.27
N LYS A 184 2.12 7.95 11.34
CA LYS A 184 1.57 8.68 10.20
C LYS A 184 2.47 8.62 8.97
N ALA A 185 3.78 8.83 9.15
CA ALA A 185 4.75 8.77 8.05
C ALA A 185 4.79 7.38 7.39
N GLN A 186 4.58 6.32 8.15
CA GLN A 186 4.51 4.96 7.62
C GLN A 186 3.18 4.70 6.90
N TRP A 187 2.06 5.23 7.43
CA TRP A 187 0.77 5.19 6.75
C TRP A 187 0.78 5.91 5.42
N ILE A 188 1.46 7.05 5.29
CA ILE A 188 1.66 7.73 4.00
C ILE A 188 2.27 6.75 2.97
N GLU A 189 3.32 6.03 3.34
CA GLU A 189 4.02 5.12 2.43
C GLU A 189 3.19 3.86 2.12
N ILE A 190 2.43 3.35 3.08
CA ILE A 190 1.47 2.25 2.87
C ILE A 190 0.35 2.70 1.92
N ASN A 191 -0.26 3.86 2.16
CA ASN A 191 -1.36 4.40 1.35
C ASN A 191 -0.92 4.70 -0.08
N ARG A 192 0.29 5.23 -0.26
CA ARG A 192 0.90 5.39 -1.60
C ARG A 192 1.06 4.05 -2.31
N ALA A 193 1.42 2.99 -1.59
CA ALA A 193 1.54 1.66 -2.18
C ALA A 193 0.18 1.03 -2.50
N ILE A 194 -0.85 1.25 -1.67
CA ILE A 194 -2.23 0.83 -1.94
C ILE A 194 -2.75 1.48 -3.22
N GLU A 195 -2.58 2.80 -3.37
CA GLU A 195 -3.04 3.51 -4.58
C GLU A 195 -2.24 3.06 -5.82
N TYR A 196 -0.93 2.87 -5.68
CA TYR A 196 -0.13 2.28 -6.76
C TYR A 196 -0.67 0.89 -7.16
N GLY A 197 -0.95 0.01 -6.19
CA GLY A 197 -1.56 -1.29 -6.45
C GLY A 197 -2.86 -1.16 -7.24
N LYS A 198 -3.76 -0.30 -6.79
CA LYS A 198 -5.05 -0.04 -7.46
C LYS A 198 -4.87 0.43 -8.90
N ILE A 199 -3.94 1.34 -9.17
CA ILE A 199 -3.61 1.80 -10.54
C ILE A 199 -3.09 0.63 -11.41
N GLN A 200 -2.35 -0.31 -10.82
CA GLN A 200 -1.86 -1.50 -11.51
C GLN A 200 -2.91 -2.63 -11.61
N GLY A 201 -4.12 -2.47 -11.04
CA GLY A 201 -5.12 -3.55 -10.98
C GLY A 201 -4.82 -4.62 -9.93
N VAL A 202 -4.01 -4.30 -8.91
CA VAL A 202 -3.70 -5.16 -7.76
C VAL A 202 -4.34 -4.58 -6.50
N LYS A 203 -5.24 -5.33 -5.88
CA LYS A 203 -5.85 -4.92 -4.61
C LYS A 203 -4.91 -5.23 -3.45
N VAL A 204 -4.55 -4.21 -2.67
CA VAL A 204 -3.75 -4.37 -1.45
C VAL A 204 -4.65 -4.17 -0.24
N THR A 205 -4.90 -5.24 0.51
CA THR A 205 -5.69 -5.21 1.74
C THR A 205 -4.72 -5.24 2.92
N VAL A 206 -4.86 -4.29 3.84
CA VAL A 206 -3.97 -4.15 5.00
C VAL A 206 -4.69 -4.57 6.27
N THR A 207 -4.05 -5.43 7.06
CA THR A 207 -4.51 -5.84 8.40
C THR A 207 -3.45 -5.46 9.42
N GLN A 208 -3.86 -4.76 10.48
CA GLN A 208 -2.98 -4.51 11.62
C GLN A 208 -3.02 -5.69 12.58
N VAL A 209 -1.85 -6.14 13.04
CA VAL A 209 -1.73 -7.22 14.02
C VAL A 209 -1.14 -6.67 15.31
N LYS A 210 -1.93 -6.71 16.39
CA LYS A 210 -1.62 -6.17 17.72
C LYS A 210 -1.05 -7.21 18.67
#